data_AF-A0A2T4Y442-F1
#
_entry.id   AF-A0A2T4Y442-F1
#
_cell.length_a   1.000
_cell.length_b   1.000
_cell.length_c   1.000
_cell.angle_alpha   90.00
_cell.angle_beta   90.00
_cell.angle_gamma   90.00
#
_symmetry.space_group_name_H-M   'P 1'
#
loop_
_entity.id
_entity.type
_entity.pdbx_description
1 polymer ?
#
loop_
_entity_poly.entity_id
_entity_poly.type
_entity_poly.pdbx_seq_one_letter_code
_entity_poly.pdbx_strand_id
1 'polypeptide(L)'
;MSNAAVVIREYTSAFPDPISIKKASAVVISHCDLEYRGWVWVTLPSGKAGWAPQQIFTPISTYEVICLEDYTAHELSVRSSERITVIKSLNGWFWALKHSGESGWVPEECVSILDV
;
A
#
# COMPACT_ATOMS: atom_id res chain seq x y z
N MET A 1 2.70 -16.73 2.81
CA MET A 1 1.48 -17.46 3.23
C MET A 1 0.36 -16.45 3.23
N SER A 2 -0.79 -16.77 2.63
CA SER A 2 -1.95 -15.89 2.62
C SER A 2 -2.92 -16.30 3.74
N ASN A 3 -3.42 -15.35 4.51
CA ASN A 3 -4.29 -15.62 5.65
C ASN A 3 -5.72 -15.14 5.36
N ALA A 4 -6.71 -15.95 5.72
CA ALA A 4 -8.09 -15.52 5.70
C ALA A 4 -8.31 -14.46 6.79
N ALA A 5 -9.13 -13.45 6.49
CA ALA A 5 -9.40 -12.36 7.41
C ALA A 5 -10.84 -11.84 7.27
N VAL A 6 -11.30 -11.12 8.29
CA VAL A 6 -12.58 -10.42 8.29
C VAL A 6 -12.35 -8.93 8.61
N VAL A 7 -13.03 -8.07 7.88
CA VAL A 7 -13.01 -6.63 8.11
C VAL A 7 -13.84 -6.32 9.36
N ILE A 8 -13.24 -5.66 10.34
CA ILE A 8 -13.88 -5.31 11.61
C ILE A 8 -14.26 -3.83 11.70
N ARG A 9 -13.66 -2.99 10.85
CA ARG A 9 -13.99 -1.56 10.71
C ARG A 9 -13.99 -1.19 9.23
N GLU A 10 -14.99 -0.41 8.81
CA GLU A 10 -15.05 0.08 7.44
C GLU A 10 -13.89 1.02 7.12
N TYR A 11 -13.44 0.97 5.87
CA TYR A 11 -12.44 1.88 5.34
C TYR A 11 -12.83 2.25 3.91
N THR A 12 -12.78 3.53 3.57
CA THR A 12 -12.98 4.00 2.19
C THR A 12 -11.66 4.59 1.72
N SER A 13 -11.18 4.16 0.55
CA SER A 13 -9.95 4.69 -0.02
C SER A 13 -9.98 6.21 -0.08
N ALA A 14 -8.93 6.83 0.42
CA ALA A 14 -8.75 8.28 0.36
C ALA A 14 -8.21 8.73 -1.00
N PHE A 15 -7.66 7.80 -1.79
CA PHE A 15 -6.93 8.08 -3.03
C PHE A 15 -7.52 7.29 -4.21
N PRO A 16 -8.58 7.80 -4.87
CA PRO A 16 -9.26 7.09 -5.95
C PRO A 16 -8.43 6.96 -7.24
N ASP A 17 -7.36 7.76 -7.36
CA ASP A 17 -6.42 7.71 -8.48
C ASP A 17 -5.00 7.35 -7.97
N PRO A 18 -4.71 6.08 -7.68
CA PRO A 18 -3.46 5.67 -7.05
C PRO A 18 -2.27 5.73 -8.02
N ILE A 19 -1.06 6.00 -7.48
CA ILE A 19 0.17 5.87 -8.27
C ILE A 19 0.44 4.42 -8.65
N SER A 20 1.14 4.24 -9.78
CA SER A 20 1.71 2.98 -10.22
C SER A 20 3.15 3.22 -10.64
N ILE A 21 4.07 2.44 -10.08
CA ILE A 21 5.52 2.53 -10.30
C ILE A 21 5.97 1.20 -10.91
N LYS A 22 6.76 1.28 -11.98
CA LYS A 22 7.43 0.10 -12.53
C LYS A 22 8.79 -0.09 -11.88
N LYS A 23 9.17 -1.35 -11.69
CA LYS A 23 10.53 -1.72 -11.32
C LYS A 23 11.54 -1.00 -12.21
N ALA A 24 12.66 -0.60 -11.61
CA ALA A 24 13.74 0.19 -12.20
C ALA A 24 13.36 1.63 -12.60
N SER A 25 12.14 2.12 -12.31
CA SER A 25 11.79 3.52 -12.53
C SER A 25 12.40 4.42 -11.46
N ALA A 26 12.88 5.59 -11.89
CA ALA A 26 13.32 6.64 -10.99
C ALA A 26 12.14 7.52 -10.54
N VAL A 27 12.09 7.86 -9.26
CA VAL A 27 11.04 8.69 -8.65
C VAL A 27 11.64 9.60 -7.58
N VAL A 28 10.91 10.63 -7.17
CA VAL A 28 11.34 11.57 -6.12
C VAL A 28 10.62 11.25 -4.81
N ILE A 29 11.37 11.14 -3.72
CA ILE A 29 10.84 11.03 -2.34
C ILE A 29 10.89 12.41 -1.66
N SER A 30 9.87 12.72 -0.86
CA SER A 30 9.80 13.96 -0.08
C SER A 30 9.80 13.75 1.44
N HIS A 31 8.68 13.31 2.02
CA HIS A 31 8.50 13.15 3.47
C HIS A 31 8.00 11.74 3.80
N CYS A 32 8.14 11.35 5.06
CA CYS A 32 7.60 10.10 5.58
C CYS A 32 6.29 10.32 6.33
N ASP A 33 5.47 9.26 6.38
CA ASP A 33 4.31 9.22 7.25
C ASP A 33 4.75 8.98 8.70
N LEU A 34 4.28 9.84 9.61
CA LEU A 34 4.62 9.78 11.03
C LEU A 34 3.74 8.80 11.81
N GLU A 35 2.53 8.56 11.33
CA GLU A 35 1.58 7.58 11.88
C GLU A 35 1.96 6.18 11.38
N TYR A 36 2.12 6.03 10.07
CA TYR A 36 2.52 4.79 9.42
C TYR A 36 4.00 4.83 9.01
N ARG A 37 4.88 4.66 10.00
CA ARG A 37 6.33 4.70 9.75
C ARG A 37 6.77 3.68 8.70
N GLY A 38 7.59 4.14 7.77
CA GLY A 38 8.07 3.35 6.64
C GLY A 38 7.30 3.63 5.35
N TRP A 39 6.20 4.37 5.38
CA TRP A 39 5.60 4.95 4.18
C TRP A 39 6.25 6.31 3.86
N VAL A 40 6.48 6.56 2.58
CA VAL A 40 7.06 7.80 2.05
C VAL A 40 6.21 8.35 0.92
N TRP A 41 6.13 9.67 0.84
CA TRP A 41 5.41 10.35 -0.22
C TRP A 41 6.30 10.47 -1.46
N VAL A 42 5.86 9.82 -2.54
CA VAL A 42 6.57 9.70 -3.81
C VAL A 42 5.89 10.54 -4.88
N THR A 43 6.68 11.26 -5.68
CA THR A 43 6.21 11.95 -6.89
C THR A 43 6.82 11.33 -8.14
N LEU A 44 5.96 10.95 -9.08
CA LEU A 44 6.34 10.40 -10.38
C LEU A 44 6.76 11.52 -11.36
N PRO A 45 7.49 11.21 -12.44
CA PRO A 45 7.80 12.18 -13.49
C PRO A 45 6.57 12.85 -14.13
N SER A 46 5.40 12.22 -14.06
CA SER A 46 4.13 12.79 -14.51
C SER A 46 3.56 13.86 -13.57
N GLY A 47 4.16 14.08 -12.40
CA GLY A 47 3.65 14.94 -11.34
C GLY A 47 2.63 14.27 -10.42
N LYS A 48 2.17 13.04 -10.74
CA LYS A 48 1.28 12.27 -9.86
C LYS A 48 2.05 11.81 -8.62
N ALA A 49 1.40 11.85 -7.46
CA ALA A 49 2.04 11.51 -6.20
C ALA A 49 1.17 10.61 -5.32
N GLY A 50 1.81 9.86 -4.43
CA GLY A 50 1.14 8.95 -3.51
C GLY A 50 2.12 8.27 -2.56
N TRP A 51 1.56 7.52 -1.61
CA TRP A 51 2.34 6.75 -0.64
C TRP A 51 2.96 5.52 -1.28
N ALA A 52 4.20 5.22 -0.88
CA ALA A 52 4.88 3.97 -1.21
C ALA A 52 5.77 3.53 -0.04
N PRO A 53 6.04 2.22 0.12
CA PRO A 53 6.87 1.74 1.22
C PRO A 53 8.34 2.07 0.95
N GLN A 54 9.03 2.70 1.90
CA GLN A 54 10.42 3.11 1.74
C GLN A 54 11.35 1.93 1.37
N GLN A 55 11.02 0.72 1.83
CA GLN A 55 11.83 -0.48 1.65
C GLN A 55 11.97 -0.93 0.19
N ILE A 56 11.11 -0.44 -0.72
CA ILE A 56 11.16 -0.82 -2.14
C ILE A 56 12.06 0.12 -2.96
N PHE A 57 12.79 1.03 -2.31
CA PHE A 57 13.59 2.03 -2.99
C PHE A 57 15.08 1.93 -2.65
N THR A 58 15.93 2.24 -3.64
CA THR A 58 17.37 2.46 -3.43
C THR A 58 17.74 3.87 -3.85
N PRO A 59 18.53 4.62 -3.06
CA PRO A 59 18.90 5.99 -3.38
C PRO A 59 19.82 6.07 -4.60
N ILE A 60 19.59 7.07 -5.45
CA ILE A 60 20.50 7.51 -6.52
C ILE A 60 21.15 8.84 -6.13
N SER A 61 20.38 9.73 -5.51
CA SER A 61 20.80 11.05 -5.05
C SER A 61 20.09 11.41 -3.75
N THR A 62 20.15 12.67 -3.32
CA THR A 62 19.53 13.15 -2.08
C THR A 62 18.02 12.88 -2.02
N TYR A 63 17.31 13.03 -3.15
CA TYR A 63 15.84 12.90 -3.19
C TYR A 63 15.34 11.93 -4.26
N GLU A 64 16.20 11.49 -5.17
CA GLU A 64 15.84 10.55 -6.23
C GLU A 64 16.21 9.12 -5.84
N VAL A 65 15.30 8.20 -6.15
CA VAL A 65 15.43 6.78 -5.85
C VAL A 65 15.00 5.92 -7.03
N ILE A 66 15.50 4.69 -7.10
CA ILE A 66 15.04 3.66 -8.03
C ILE A 66 14.10 2.70 -7.30
N CYS A 67 12.94 2.43 -7.89
CA CYS A 67 12.01 1.41 -7.42
C CYS A 67 12.52 0.00 -7.74
N LEU A 68 12.58 -0.88 -6.75
CA LEU A 68 13.17 -2.23 -6.85
C LEU A 68 12.16 -3.28 -7.32
N GLU A 69 10.87 -2.97 -7.26
CA GLU A 69 9.76 -3.83 -7.69
C GLU A 69 8.62 -3.01 -8.34
N ASP A 70 7.68 -3.70 -8.99
CA ASP A 70 6.44 -3.08 -9.44
C ASP A 70 5.59 -2.75 -8.21
N TYR A 71 5.01 -1.56 -8.17
CA TYR A 71 4.25 -1.08 -7.01
C TYR A 71 3.02 -0.27 -7.43
N THR A 72 1.95 -0.35 -6.63
CA THR A 72 0.81 0.56 -6.72
C THR A 72 0.33 0.95 -5.32
N ALA A 73 -0.11 2.21 -5.20
CA ALA A 73 -0.73 2.75 -3.99
C ALA A 73 -2.25 2.48 -3.94
N HIS A 74 -2.76 1.54 -4.75
CA HIS A 74 -4.18 1.21 -4.75
C HIS A 74 -4.63 0.73 -3.37
N GLU A 75 -5.65 1.38 -2.82
CA GLU A 75 -6.25 1.02 -1.55
C GLU A 75 -7.62 0.37 -1.76
N LEU A 76 -7.95 -0.60 -0.92
CA LEU A 76 -9.27 -1.23 -0.93
C LEU A 76 -10.25 -0.47 -0.05
N SER A 77 -11.33 0.01 -0.63
CA SER A 77 -12.52 0.35 0.15
C SER A 77 -13.19 -0.93 0.64
N VAL A 78 -13.29 -1.14 1.96
CA VAL A 78 -13.84 -2.35 2.57
C VAL A 78 -14.98 -2.02 3.53
N ARG A 79 -15.91 -2.97 3.69
CA ARG A 79 -17.04 -2.84 4.63
C ARG A 79 -16.90 -3.80 5.79
N SER A 80 -17.40 -3.42 6.97
CA SER A 80 -17.46 -4.32 8.13
C SER A 80 -18.10 -5.66 7.77
N SER A 81 -17.55 -6.73 8.33
CA SER A 81 -17.91 -8.13 8.10
C SER A 81 -17.57 -8.69 6.71
N GLU A 82 -16.94 -7.91 5.83
CA GLU A 82 -16.44 -8.42 4.55
C GLU A 82 -15.28 -9.41 4.78
N ARG A 83 -15.26 -10.51 4.01
CA ARG A 83 -14.17 -11.50 4.05
C ARG A 83 -13.15 -11.19 2.97
N ILE A 84 -11.89 -11.13 3.37
CA ILE A 84 -10.76 -10.84 2.49
C ILE A 84 -9.62 -11.84 2.77
N THR A 85 -8.70 -11.93 1.83
CA THR A 85 -7.47 -12.70 1.98
C THR A 85 -6.30 -11.73 2.10
N VAL A 86 -5.61 -11.73 3.24
CA VAL A 86 -4.39 -10.95 3.45
C VAL A 86 -3.21 -11.70 2.82
N ILE A 87 -2.48 -11.01 1.94
CA ILE A 87 -1.34 -11.57 1.20
C ILE A 87 -0.01 -11.13 1.82
N LYS A 88 0.06 -9.87 2.29
CA LYS A 88 1.27 -9.26 2.85
C LYS A 88 0.89 -8.26 3.93
N SER A 89 1.71 -8.17 4.98
CA SER A 89 1.71 -7.10 5.97
C SER A 89 2.93 -6.21 5.72
N LEU A 90 2.73 -4.89 5.79
CA LEU A 90 3.80 -3.92 5.63
C LEU A 90 3.43 -2.60 6.30
N ASN A 91 4.26 -2.16 7.25
CA ASN A 91 4.19 -0.81 7.83
C ASN A 91 2.78 -0.42 8.34
N GLY A 92 2.08 -1.33 9.01
CA GLY A 92 0.72 -1.09 9.53
C GLY A 92 -0.40 -1.19 8.49
N TRP A 93 -0.11 -1.69 7.29
CA TRP A 93 -1.10 -1.95 6.25
C TRP A 93 -1.01 -3.38 5.71
N PHE A 94 -2.17 -3.97 5.39
CA PHE A 94 -2.25 -5.23 4.68
C PHE A 94 -2.46 -4.99 3.18
N TRP A 95 -1.71 -5.71 2.34
CA TRP A 95 -2.12 -5.95 0.96
C TRP A 95 -3.09 -7.13 0.97
N ALA A 96 -4.34 -6.88 0.60
CA ALA A 96 -5.41 -7.86 0.66
C ALA A 96 -6.08 -8.05 -0.70
N LEU A 97 -6.78 -9.18 -0.85
CA LEU A 97 -7.56 -9.58 -2.02
C LEU A 97 -9.01 -9.82 -1.57
N LYS A 98 -9.96 -9.18 -2.25
CA LYS A 98 -11.40 -9.43 -2.10
C LYS A 98 -11.83 -10.64 -2.92
N HIS A 99 -12.99 -11.20 -2.57
CA HIS A 99 -13.64 -12.24 -3.39
C HIS A 99 -13.97 -11.76 -4.81
N SER A 100 -14.16 -10.46 -5.03
CA SER A 100 -14.38 -9.87 -6.36
C SER A 100 -13.16 -9.95 -7.28
N GLY A 101 -11.98 -10.27 -6.76
CA GLY A 101 -10.71 -10.22 -7.48
C GLY A 101 -9.92 -8.91 -7.30
N GLU A 102 -10.52 -7.89 -6.69
CA GLU A 102 -9.85 -6.62 -6.42
C GLU A 102 -8.79 -6.78 -5.31
N SER A 103 -7.58 -6.28 -5.53
CA SER A 103 -6.51 -6.25 -4.52
C SER A 103 -6.03 -4.84 -4.26
N GLY A 104 -5.64 -4.56 -3.01
CA GLY A 104 -5.16 -3.24 -2.59
C GLY A 104 -4.76 -3.20 -1.12
N TRP A 105 -4.24 -2.05 -0.70
CA TRP A 105 -3.87 -1.75 0.67
C TRP A 105 -5.10 -1.46 1.54
N VAL A 106 -5.12 -1.99 2.76
CA VAL A 106 -6.10 -1.68 3.80
C VAL A 106 -5.37 -1.53 5.14
N PRO A 107 -5.75 -0.58 6.02
CA PRO A 107 -5.11 -0.44 7.33
C PRO A 107 -5.25 -1.72 8.15
N GLU A 108 -4.19 -2.14 8.84
CA GLU A 108 -4.20 -3.38 9.62
C GLU A 108 -5.27 -3.37 10.71
N GLU A 109 -5.49 -2.22 11.34
CA GLU A 109 -6.46 -2.09 12.42
C GLU A 109 -7.92 -2.17 11.95
N CYS A 110 -8.17 -2.18 10.64
CA CYS A 110 -9.49 -2.43 10.06
C CYS A 110 -9.79 -3.93 9.89
N VAL A 111 -8.81 -4.82 10.12
CA VAL A 111 -8.88 -6.23 9.74
C VAL A 111 -8.50 -7.14 10.91
N SER A 112 -9.29 -8.18 11.15
CA SER A 112 -8.95 -9.29 12.04
C SER A 112 -8.53 -10.49 11.22
N ILE A 113 -7.28 -10.94 11.38
CA ILE A 113 -6.82 -12.22 10.83
C ILE A 113 -7.59 -13.35 11.53
N LEU A 114 -8.01 -14.35 10.76
CA LEU A 114 -8.64 -15.55 11.29
C LEU A 114 -7.53 -16.57 11.54
N ASP A 115 -7.34 -16.95 12.80
CA ASP A 115 -6.49 -18.08 13.14
C ASP A 115 -7.10 -19.36 12.53
N VAL A 116 -6.33 -20.03 11.68
CA VAL A 116 -6.63 -21.36 11.12
C VAL A 116 -5.66 -22.39 11.66
#